data_AF-A0A2D5MUL6-F1
#
_entry.id   AF-A0A2D5MUL6-F1
#
_cell.length_a   1.000
_cell.length_b   1.000
_cell.length_c   1.000
_cell.angle_alpha   90.00
_cell.angle_beta   90.00
_cell.angle_gamma   90.00
#
_symmetry.space_group_name_H-M   'P 1'
#
loop_
_entity.id
_entity.type
_entity.pdbx_description
1 polymer ?
#
loop_
_entity_poly.entity_id
_entity_poly.type
_entity_poly.pdbx_seq_one_letter_code
_entity_poly.pdbx_strand_id
1 'polypeptide(L)'
;MDRLWKKVSKMDLGNPVITTLVGLVIFYIGLKTFSGGMKSMGNMEHLAWFTGNIFYMFAGGIIMTLLWQSSSLSTTAIIALVASGAIPLPAAIAAVLGANLGTTGTIWLAGLLVSDGMPKGDTLRIAMAHTGVNLLMALSLLPFVHHIARFLGRF
;
A
#
# COMPACT_ATOMS: atom_id res chain seq x y z
N MET A 1 -5.50 -4.57 -40.21
CA MET A 1 -6.04 -4.55 -38.84
C MET A 1 -7.01 -5.71 -38.55
N ASP A 2 -7.76 -6.19 -39.55
CA ASP A 2 -8.84 -7.18 -39.33
C ASP A 2 -8.39 -8.58 -38.90
N ARG A 3 -7.16 -8.99 -39.25
CA ARG A 3 -6.58 -10.27 -38.81
C ARG A 3 -6.22 -10.30 -37.33
N LEU A 4 -5.80 -9.17 -36.75
CA LEU A 4 -5.47 -9.07 -35.33
C LEU A 4 -6.75 -9.04 -34.49
N TRP A 5 -7.77 -8.30 -34.92
CA TRP A 5 -9.07 -8.27 -34.25
C TRP A 5 -9.71 -9.67 -34.23
N LYS A 6 -9.73 -10.39 -35.36
CA LYS A 6 -10.24 -11.79 -35.35
C LYS A 6 -9.45 -12.75 -34.45
N LYS A 7 -8.16 -12.49 -34.18
CA LYS A 7 -7.35 -13.29 -33.25
C LYS A 7 -7.60 -12.90 -31.79
N VAL A 8 -7.70 -11.61 -31.48
CA VAL A 8 -7.98 -11.08 -30.14
C VAL A 8 -9.40 -11.42 -29.68
N SER A 9 -10.39 -11.35 -30.57
CA SER A 9 -11.77 -11.76 -30.30
C SER A 9 -11.93 -13.25 -30.04
N LYS A 10 -10.97 -14.08 -30.50
CA LYS A 10 -10.92 -15.53 -30.26
C LYS A 10 -10.01 -15.92 -29.10
N MET A 11 -9.24 -14.98 -28.55
CA MET A 11 -8.59 -15.22 -27.27
C MET A 11 -9.68 -15.27 -26.23
N ASP A 12 -9.73 -16.37 -25.48
CA ASP A 12 -10.56 -16.48 -24.30
C ASP A 12 -10.02 -15.51 -23.24
N LEU A 13 -10.41 -14.25 -23.35
CA LEU A 13 -10.18 -13.20 -22.35
C LEU A 13 -10.90 -13.53 -21.02
N GLY A 14 -11.69 -14.60 -20.97
CA GLY A 14 -12.19 -15.21 -19.74
C GLY A 14 -11.18 -16.12 -19.06
N ASN A 15 -10.06 -16.49 -19.71
CA ASN A 15 -9.01 -17.29 -19.08
C ASN A 15 -8.36 -16.49 -17.94
N PRO A 16 -8.43 -16.96 -16.68
CA PRO A 16 -7.89 -16.25 -15.53
C PRO A 16 -6.42 -15.88 -15.70
N VAL A 17 -5.62 -16.74 -16.34
CA VAL A 17 -4.19 -16.51 -16.56
C VAL A 17 -3.96 -15.34 -17.50
N ILE A 18 -4.71 -15.25 -18.60
CA ILE A 18 -4.59 -14.15 -19.56
C ILE A 18 -5.03 -12.84 -18.90
N THR A 19 -6.12 -12.85 -18.15
CA THR A 19 -6.62 -11.67 -17.41
C THR A 19 -5.62 -11.19 -16.37
N THR A 20 -5.00 -12.11 -15.61
CA THR A 20 -3.94 -11.76 -14.65
C THR A 20 -2.72 -11.16 -15.35
N LEU A 21 -2.28 -11.73 -16.48
CA LEU A 21 -1.14 -11.21 -17.22
C LEU A 21 -1.41 -9.82 -17.79
N VAL A 22 -2.58 -9.60 -18.38
CA VAL A 22 -3.01 -8.28 -18.88
C VAL A 22 -3.10 -7.27 -17.73
N GLY A 23 -3.69 -7.67 -16.60
CA GLY A 23 -3.76 -6.85 -15.39
C GLY A 23 -2.38 -6.46 -14.87
N LEU A 24 -1.42 -7.39 -14.84
CA LEU A 24 -0.04 -7.12 -14.42
C LEU A 24 0.66 -6.13 -15.35
N VAL A 25 0.45 -6.24 -16.66
CA VAL A 25 1.00 -5.29 -17.64
C VAL A 25 0.42 -3.89 -17.42
N ILE A 26 -0.90 -3.77 -17.28
CA ILE A 26 -1.57 -2.48 -17.01
C ILE A 26 -1.07 -1.88 -15.69
N PHE A 27 -0.95 -2.70 -14.65
CA PHE A 27 -0.44 -2.29 -13.35
C PHE A 27 1.00 -1.77 -13.43
N TYR A 28 1.88 -2.48 -14.14
CA TYR A 28 3.25 -2.04 -14.37
C TYR A 28 3.33 -0.71 -15.13
N ILE A 29 2.49 -0.53 -16.16
CA ILE A 29 2.39 0.76 -16.89
C ILE A 29 1.95 1.86 -15.93
N GLY A 30 0.92 1.61 -15.10
CA GLY A 30 0.45 2.55 -14.09
C GLY A 30 1.55 2.95 -13.10
N LEU A 31 2.32 1.98 -12.59
CA LEU A 31 3.45 2.22 -11.70
C LEU A 31 4.56 3.03 -12.35
N LYS A 32 4.89 2.73 -13.62
CA LYS A 32 5.92 3.47 -14.36
C LYS A 32 5.49 4.93 -14.58
N THR A 33 4.24 5.15 -14.94
CA THR A 33 3.67 6.50 -15.11
C THR A 33 3.59 7.25 -13.79
N PHE A 34 3.17 6.60 -12.71
CA PHE A 34 3.14 7.19 -11.35
C PHE A 34 4.54 7.57 -10.87
N SER A 35 5.51 6.67 -10.99
CA SER A 35 6.91 6.93 -10.63
C SER A 35 7.50 8.08 -11.45
N GLY A 36 7.22 8.13 -12.76
CA GLY A 36 7.61 9.24 -13.63
C GLY A 36 6.95 10.57 -13.22
N GLY A 37 5.65 10.56 -12.91
CA GLY A 37 4.91 11.73 -12.43
C GLY A 37 5.47 12.27 -11.11
N MET A 38 5.78 11.39 -10.16
CA MET A 38 6.41 11.77 -8.89
C MET A 38 7.79 12.39 -9.08
N LYS A 39 8.61 11.85 -10.00
CA LYS A 39 9.90 12.48 -10.35
C LYS A 39 9.73 13.82 -11.04
N SER A 40 8.66 14.00 -11.79
CA SER A 40 8.34 15.26 -12.49
C SER A 40 7.69 16.31 -11.58
N MET A 41 7.32 15.97 -10.33
CA MET A 41 6.53 16.84 -9.44
C MET A 41 7.31 18.04 -8.87
N GLY A 42 8.49 18.37 -9.41
CA GLY A 42 9.27 19.54 -9.02
C GLY A 42 9.84 19.45 -7.61
N ASN A 43 10.13 20.61 -7.00
CA ASN A 43 10.80 20.67 -5.70
C ASN A 43 9.86 20.23 -4.56
N MET A 44 9.97 18.97 -4.15
CA MET A 44 9.23 18.42 -2.99
C MET A 44 9.82 18.83 -1.64
N GLU A 45 10.77 19.79 -1.58
CA GLU A 45 11.34 20.28 -0.31
C GLU A 45 10.26 20.72 0.69
N HIS A 46 9.17 21.34 0.23
CA HIS A 46 8.07 21.74 1.10
C HIS A 46 7.33 20.55 1.75
N LEU A 47 7.45 19.34 1.20
CA LEU A 47 6.92 18.11 1.76
C LEU A 47 8.00 17.27 2.47
N ALA A 48 9.27 17.66 2.43
CA ALA A 48 10.37 16.88 3.00
C ALA A 48 10.21 16.66 4.52
N TRP A 49 9.59 17.61 5.23
CA TRP A 49 9.28 17.46 6.65
C TRP A 49 8.29 16.32 6.91
N PHE A 50 7.38 16.04 5.97
CA PHE A 50 6.40 14.97 6.04
C PHE A 50 7.01 13.66 5.53
N THR A 51 7.56 13.66 4.31
CA THR A 51 8.08 12.47 3.64
C THR A 51 9.34 11.90 4.28
N GLY A 52 10.12 12.73 4.96
CA GLY A 52 11.33 12.32 5.70
C GLY A 52 11.07 11.83 7.12
N ASN A 53 9.87 12.05 7.67
CA ASN A 53 9.56 11.71 9.06
C ASN A 53 8.89 10.34 9.17
N ILE A 54 9.50 9.45 9.96
CA ILE A 54 9.06 8.06 10.16
C ILE A 54 7.64 7.99 10.74
N PHE A 55 7.32 8.84 11.72
CA PHE A 55 6.01 8.81 12.37
C PHE A 55 4.91 9.34 11.45
N TYR A 56 5.21 10.39 10.68
CA TYR A 56 4.26 10.91 9.70
C TYR A 56 4.03 9.92 8.55
N MET A 57 5.07 9.26 8.07
CA MET A 57 4.92 8.23 7.04
C MET A 57 4.22 6.98 7.56
N PHE A 58 4.44 6.58 8.81
CA PHE A 58 3.65 5.54 9.48
C PHE A 58 2.16 5.90 9.54
N ALA A 59 1.81 7.08 10.03
CA ALA A 59 0.43 7.55 10.05
C ALA A 59 -0.17 7.68 8.64
N GLY A 60 0.61 8.18 7.69
CA GLY A 60 0.24 8.27 6.28
C GLY A 60 -0.08 6.90 5.68
N GLY A 61 0.70 5.87 6.00
CA GLY A 61 0.44 4.49 5.59
C GLY A 61 -0.88 3.93 6.12
N ILE A 62 -1.21 4.21 7.39
CA ILE A 62 -2.49 3.85 8.00
C ILE A 62 -3.63 4.48 7.20
N ILE A 63 -3.58 5.80 7.04
CA ILE A 63 -4.64 6.58 6.37
C ILE A 63 -4.81 6.12 4.92
N MET A 64 -3.71 6.01 4.17
CA MET A 64 -3.73 5.56 2.77
C MET A 64 -4.40 4.20 2.63
N THR A 65 -4.11 3.26 3.54
CA THR A 65 -4.69 1.91 3.47
C THR A 65 -6.14 1.89 3.92
N LEU A 66 -6.54 2.71 4.88
CA LEU A 66 -7.95 2.86 5.25
C LEU A 66 -8.79 3.43 4.10
N LEU A 67 -8.23 4.37 3.34
CA LEU A 67 -8.90 4.97 2.19
C LEU A 67 -9.04 3.98 1.03
N TRP A 68 -7.98 3.22 0.74
CA TRP A 68 -7.99 2.26 -0.37
C TRP A 68 -8.66 0.93 -0.02
N GLN A 69 -8.57 0.51 1.23
CA GLN A 69 -8.92 -0.84 1.71
C GLN A 69 -8.23 -1.98 0.94
N SER A 70 -7.15 -1.69 0.22
CA SER A 70 -6.40 -2.65 -0.59
C SER A 70 -4.92 -2.66 -0.17
N SER A 71 -4.53 -3.70 0.57
CA SER A 71 -3.17 -3.84 1.11
C SER A 71 -2.11 -3.97 0.01
N SER A 72 -2.41 -4.68 -1.08
CA SER A 72 -1.53 -4.82 -2.25
C SER A 72 -1.26 -3.49 -2.93
N LEU A 73 -2.27 -2.62 -2.98
CA LEU A 73 -2.17 -1.35 -3.66
C LEU A 73 -1.38 -0.33 -2.84
N SER A 74 -1.66 -0.27 -1.53
CA SER A 74 -0.89 0.56 -0.59
C SER A 74 0.58 0.20 -0.56
N THR A 75 0.93 -1.09 -0.43
CA THR A 75 2.34 -1.53 -0.44
C THR A 75 3.03 -1.22 -1.75
N THR A 76 2.37 -1.45 -2.89
CA THR A 76 2.97 -1.17 -4.19
C THR A 76 3.19 0.33 -4.42
N ALA A 77 2.26 1.17 -3.99
CA ALA A 77 2.43 2.62 -4.04
C ALA A 77 3.64 3.07 -3.22
N ILE A 78 3.82 2.53 -2.01
CA ILE A 78 4.98 2.83 -1.15
C ILE A 78 6.29 2.38 -1.82
N ILE A 79 6.31 1.18 -2.41
CA ILE A 79 7.47 0.67 -3.17
C ILE A 79 7.79 1.61 -4.35
N ALA A 80 6.78 2.09 -5.08
CA ALA A 80 6.98 3.02 -6.19
C ALA A 80 7.57 4.38 -5.74
N LEU A 81 7.13 4.89 -4.59
CA LEU A 81 7.62 6.15 -4.01
C LEU A 81 9.07 6.06 -3.55
N VAL A 82 9.48 4.93 -2.94
CA VAL A 82 10.88 4.75 -2.57
C VAL A 82 11.76 4.50 -3.79
N ALA A 83 11.27 3.74 -4.78
CA ALA A 83 11.98 3.50 -6.04
C ALA A 83 12.14 4.77 -6.89
N SER A 84 11.22 5.74 -6.76
CA SER A 84 11.35 7.04 -7.43
C SER A 84 12.32 7.98 -6.73
N GLY A 85 12.74 7.67 -5.50
CA GLY A 85 13.51 8.55 -4.63
C GLY A 85 12.67 9.65 -3.95
N ALA A 86 11.34 9.59 -4.05
CA ALA A 86 10.47 10.62 -3.47
C ALA A 86 10.38 10.54 -1.95
N ILE A 87 10.56 9.34 -1.39
CA ILE A 87 10.64 9.11 0.06
C ILE A 87 11.89 8.28 0.39
N PRO A 88 12.56 8.54 1.51
CA PRO A 88 13.72 7.75 1.93
C PRO A 88 13.30 6.36 2.43
N LEU A 89 14.17 5.38 2.29
CA LEU A 89 13.90 3.97 2.65
C LEU A 89 13.40 3.76 4.09
N PRO A 90 13.96 4.40 5.14
CA PRO A 90 13.41 4.30 6.50
C PRO A 90 11.95 4.74 6.57
N ALA A 91 11.59 5.85 5.91
CA ALA A 91 10.24 6.38 5.94
C ALA A 91 9.27 5.49 5.13
N ALA A 92 9.75 4.87 4.05
CA ALA A 92 8.99 3.86 3.31
C ALA A 92 8.68 2.62 4.16
N ILE A 93 9.66 2.09 4.90
CA ILE A 93 9.45 0.95 5.81
C ILE A 93 8.41 1.32 6.88
N ALA A 94 8.51 2.53 7.44
CA ALA A 94 7.52 3.03 8.40
C ALA A 94 6.12 3.10 7.79
N ALA A 95 6.00 3.59 6.55
CA ALA A 95 4.73 3.61 5.82
C ALA A 95 4.15 2.21 5.58
N VAL A 96 4.99 1.20 5.30
CA VAL A 96 4.54 -0.19 5.15
C VAL A 96 4.01 -0.73 6.48
N LEU A 97 4.69 -0.48 7.60
CA LEU A 97 4.21 -0.86 8.93
C LEU A 97 2.87 -0.19 9.24
N GLY A 98 2.72 1.08 8.88
CA GLY A 98 1.48 1.82 9.01
C GLY A 98 0.36 1.26 8.14
N ALA A 99 0.67 0.92 6.88
CA ALA A 99 -0.29 0.32 5.96
C ALA A 99 -0.81 -1.04 6.46
N ASN A 100 0.07 -1.85 7.05
CA ASN A 100 -0.34 -3.11 7.65
C ASN A 100 -1.31 -2.89 8.83
N LEU A 101 -1.04 -1.90 9.68
CA LEU A 101 -1.97 -1.52 10.74
C LEU A 101 -3.29 -0.96 10.17
N GLY A 102 -3.26 -0.18 9.11
CA GLY A 102 -4.44 0.37 8.44
C GLY A 102 -5.39 -0.71 7.90
N THR A 103 -4.87 -1.85 7.44
CA THR A 103 -5.68 -2.99 6.97
C THR A 103 -6.66 -3.48 8.05
N THR A 104 -6.28 -3.37 9.33
CA THR A 104 -7.12 -3.78 10.47
C THR A 104 -8.35 -2.89 10.66
N GLY A 105 -8.31 -1.65 10.16
CA GLY A 105 -9.41 -0.71 10.27
C GLY A 105 -10.61 -1.03 9.38
N THR A 106 -10.48 -1.95 8.43
CA THR A 106 -11.60 -2.38 7.56
C THR A 106 -12.78 -2.89 8.39
N ILE A 107 -12.52 -3.70 9.44
CA ILE A 107 -13.57 -4.24 10.30
C ILE A 107 -14.23 -3.13 11.14
N TRP A 108 -13.43 -2.17 11.59
CA TRP A 108 -13.93 -1.01 12.35
C TRP A 108 -14.78 -0.09 11.49
N LEU A 109 -14.31 0.23 10.27
CA LEU A 109 -15.04 1.02 9.29
C LEU A 109 -16.32 0.33 8.83
N ALA A 110 -16.28 -0.97 8.57
CA ALA A 110 -17.47 -1.75 8.23
C ALA A 110 -18.50 -1.73 9.35
N GLY A 111 -18.08 -1.86 10.61
CA GLY A 111 -18.96 -1.68 11.77
C GLY A 111 -19.62 -0.30 11.79
N LEU A 112 -18.82 0.77 11.66
CA LEU A 112 -19.32 2.14 11.77
C LEU A 112 -20.19 2.60 10.59
N LEU A 113 -19.87 2.19 9.37
CA LEU A 113 -20.46 2.75 8.14
C LEU A 113 -21.47 1.83 7.46
N VAL A 114 -21.41 0.51 7.74
CA VAL A 114 -22.23 -0.48 7.02
C VAL A 114 -23.14 -1.25 7.98
N SER A 115 -22.70 -1.54 9.20
CA SER A 115 -23.47 -2.23 10.22
C SER A 115 -24.21 -1.24 11.15
N ASP A 116 -25.09 -1.77 12.02
CA ASP A 116 -25.80 -1.02 13.08
C ASP A 116 -24.86 -0.57 14.24
N GLY A 117 -23.70 -0.02 13.90
CA GLY A 117 -22.69 0.50 14.82
C GLY A 117 -21.48 -0.42 15.03
N MET A 118 -20.69 -0.10 16.06
CA MET A 118 -19.41 -0.76 16.31
C MET A 118 -19.49 -2.30 16.35
N PRO A 119 -18.41 -3.02 15.95
CA PRO A 119 -18.35 -4.48 16.04
C PRO A 119 -18.73 -4.96 17.45
N LYS A 120 -19.52 -6.03 17.53
CA LYS A 120 -19.95 -6.68 18.80
C LYS A 120 -19.70 -8.18 18.75
N GLY A 121 -19.68 -8.82 19.92
CA GLY A 121 -19.52 -10.28 20.03
C GLY A 121 -18.23 -10.79 19.41
N ASP A 122 -18.32 -11.82 18.56
CA ASP A 122 -17.17 -12.46 17.94
C ASP A 122 -16.45 -11.55 16.93
N THR A 123 -17.19 -10.71 16.20
CA THR A 123 -16.59 -9.73 15.27
C THR A 123 -15.70 -8.73 16.01
N LEU A 124 -16.11 -8.30 17.21
CA LEU A 124 -15.29 -7.43 18.06
C LEU A 124 -14.02 -8.14 18.51
N ARG A 125 -14.12 -9.41 18.92
CA ARG A 125 -12.94 -10.20 19.33
C ARG A 125 -11.94 -10.35 18.20
N ILE A 126 -12.42 -10.63 16.98
CA ILE A 126 -11.58 -10.73 15.78
C ILE A 126 -10.95 -9.36 15.47
N ALA A 127 -11.73 -8.28 15.50
CA ALA A 127 -11.24 -6.92 15.26
C ALA A 127 -10.13 -6.54 16.25
N MET A 128 -10.35 -6.80 17.53
CA MET A 128 -9.39 -6.51 18.60
C MET A 128 -8.13 -7.36 18.49
N ALA A 129 -8.26 -8.67 18.22
CA ALA A 129 -7.11 -9.56 18.05
C ALA A 129 -6.27 -9.13 16.83
N HIS A 130 -6.92 -8.89 15.69
CA HIS A 130 -6.23 -8.50 14.46
C HIS A 130 -5.56 -7.12 14.61
N THR A 131 -6.26 -6.13 15.17
CA THR A 131 -5.70 -4.80 15.46
C THR A 131 -4.56 -4.89 16.46
N GLY A 132 -4.73 -5.66 17.54
CA GLY A 132 -3.75 -5.83 18.60
C GLY A 132 -2.45 -6.45 18.11
N VAL A 133 -2.50 -7.55 17.35
CA VAL A 133 -1.30 -8.20 16.80
C VAL A 133 -0.56 -7.28 15.83
N ASN A 134 -1.27 -6.55 14.97
CA ASN A 134 -0.65 -5.60 14.04
C ASN A 134 -0.06 -4.38 14.75
N LEU A 135 -0.71 -3.91 15.81
CA LEU A 135 -0.19 -2.82 16.63
C LEU A 135 1.07 -3.26 17.39
N LEU A 136 1.06 -4.46 17.98
CA LEU A 136 2.23 -5.02 18.66
C LEU A 136 3.41 -5.18 17.67
N MET A 137 3.15 -5.70 16.48
CA MET A 137 4.13 -5.76 15.41
C MET A 137 4.70 -4.37 15.10
N ALA A 138 3.83 -3.38 14.84
CA ALA A 138 4.27 -2.02 14.54
C ALA A 138 5.11 -1.40 15.66
N LEU A 139 4.66 -1.48 16.91
CA LEU A 139 5.38 -0.95 18.07
C LEU A 139 6.73 -1.65 18.29
N SER A 140 6.81 -2.95 18.03
CA SER A 140 8.05 -3.70 18.14
C SER A 140 9.06 -3.33 17.05
N LEU A 141 8.60 -3.04 15.83
CA LEU A 141 9.47 -2.84 14.66
C LEU A 141 9.80 -1.36 14.38
N LEU A 142 8.93 -0.42 14.74
CA LEU A 142 9.13 1.01 14.52
C LEU A 142 10.48 1.54 15.05
N PRO A 143 10.94 1.19 16.27
CA PRO A 143 12.25 1.62 16.77
C PRO A 143 13.43 1.09 15.94
N PHE A 144 13.24 -0.04 15.26
CA PHE A 144 14.28 -0.71 14.46
C PHE A 144 14.25 -0.30 12.98
N VAL A 145 13.32 0.55 12.54
CA VAL A 145 13.17 0.97 11.14
C VAL A 145 14.49 1.46 10.53
N HIS A 146 15.27 2.27 11.26
CA HIS A 146 16.57 2.73 10.78
C HIS A 146 17.60 1.59 10.62
N HIS A 147 17.58 0.61 11.51
CA HIS A 147 18.47 -0.55 11.45
C HIS A 147 18.13 -1.44 10.27
N ILE A 148 16.83 -1.70 10.07
CA ILE A 148 16.31 -2.46 8.93
C ILE A 148 16.67 -1.74 7.62
N ALA A 149 16.44 -0.43 7.54
CA ALA A 149 16.79 0.37 6.37
C ALA A 149 18.29 0.30 6.05
N ARG A 150 19.15 0.42 7.07
CA ARG A 150 20.61 0.33 6.90
C ARG A 150 21.04 -1.06 6.43
N PHE A 151 20.37 -2.12 6.89
CA PHE A 151 20.64 -3.48 6.43
C PHE A 151 20.23 -3.68 4.97
N LEU A 152 19.02 -3.22 4.61
CA LEU A 152 18.49 -3.35 3.25
C LEU A 152 19.26 -2.50 2.24
N GLY A 153 19.72 -1.31 2.61
CA GLY A 153 20.51 -0.44 1.73
C GLY A 153 21.92 -0.94 1.41
N ARG A 154 22.30 -2.15 1.86
CA ARG A 154 23.57 -2.81 1.52
C ARG A 154 23.47 -3.69 0.26
N PHE A 155 22.26 -3.95 -0.23
CA PHE A 155 21.97 -4.71 -1.44
C PHE A 155 21.42 -3.78 -2.52
#